data_AF-A0A0P9ZL85-F1
#
_entry.id   AF-A0A0P9ZL85-F1
#
_cell.length_a   1.000
_cell.length_b   1.000
_cell.length_c   1.000
_cell.angle_alpha   90.00
_cell.angle_beta   90.00
_cell.angle_gamma   90.00
#
_symmetry.space_group_name_H-M   'P 1'
#
loop_
_entity.id
_entity.type
_entity.pdbx_description
1 polymer ?
#
loop_
_entity_poly.entity_id
_entity_poly.type
_entity_poly.pdbx_seq_one_letter_code
_entity_poly.pdbx_strand_id
1 'polypeptide(L)'
;MSLPITSRQMNVLKALQWEDPDLGELAIAIAQAFDATRVENPELVALILDKTCRRMVAREPGSQEAIVRHLAIFGKLNCLTPAQVSDFTDRVRRHG
;
A
#
# COMPACT_ATOMS: atom_id res chain seq x y z
N MET A 1 -0.71 13.56 -9.53
CA MET A 1 0.77 13.35 -9.54
C MET A 1 1.04 12.15 -8.65
N SER A 2 1.94 11.25 -9.04
CA SER A 2 2.30 10.09 -8.19
C SER A 2 2.87 10.56 -6.85
N LEU A 3 2.78 9.73 -5.80
CA LEU A 3 3.55 9.96 -4.58
C LEU A 3 5.00 10.26 -4.95
N PRO A 4 5.64 11.30 -4.37
CA PRO A 4 7.08 11.43 -4.47
C PRO A 4 7.64 10.24 -3.70
N ILE A 5 7.88 9.13 -4.40
CA ILE A 5 8.55 7.95 -3.84
C ILE A 5 9.99 8.41 -3.59
N THR A 6 10.23 8.92 -2.39
CA THR A 6 11.56 9.30 -1.95
C THR A 6 12.47 8.06 -1.99
N SER A 7 13.78 8.26 -2.14
CA SER A 7 14.75 7.16 -2.13
C SER A 7 14.62 6.28 -0.88
N ARG A 8 14.19 6.87 0.24
CA ARG A 8 13.89 6.16 1.49
C ARG A 8 12.68 5.23 1.35
N GLN A 9 11.57 5.72 0.78
CA GLN A 9 10.38 4.90 0.53
C GLN A 9 10.69 3.78 -0.48
N MET A 10 11.46 4.07 -1.53
CA MET A 10 11.89 3.05 -2.48
C MET A 10 12.75 1.95 -1.81
N ASN A 11 13.66 2.32 -0.90
CA ASN A 11 14.47 1.34 -0.18
C ASN A 11 13.63 0.46 0.75
N VAL A 12 12.60 1.02 1.36
CA VAL A 12 11.64 0.28 2.18
C VAL A 12 10.81 -0.68 1.33
N LEU A 13 10.31 -0.23 0.18
CA LEU A 13 9.58 -1.09 -0.77
C LEU A 13 10.46 -2.22 -1.31
N LYS A 14 11.73 -1.94 -1.61
CA LYS A 14 12.70 -2.95 -1.99
C LYS A 14 12.95 -3.95 -0.86
N ALA A 15 13.15 -3.50 0.38
CA ALA A 15 13.34 -4.41 1.51
C ALA A 15 12.14 -5.35 1.68
N LEU A 16 10.91 -4.83 1.52
CA LEU A 16 9.69 -5.64 1.54
C LEU A 16 9.68 -6.70 0.42
N GLN A 17 10.10 -6.33 -0.79
CA GLN A 17 10.18 -7.26 -1.93
C GLN A 17 11.19 -8.39 -1.74
N TRP A 18 12.26 -8.17 -0.96
CA TRP A 18 13.22 -9.24 -0.62
C TRP A 18 12.64 -10.25 0.37
N GLU A 19 11.76 -9.81 1.27
CA GLU A 19 11.12 -10.68 2.26
C GLU A 19 9.88 -11.39 1.71
N ASP A 20 9.09 -10.68 0.90
CA ASP A 20 7.86 -11.17 0.27
C ASP A 20 7.67 -10.50 -1.11
N PRO A 21 8.03 -11.19 -2.21
CA PRO A 21 8.02 -10.60 -3.55
C PRO A 21 6.64 -10.10 -4.00
N ASP A 22 5.58 -10.86 -3.70
CA ASP A 22 4.21 -10.54 -4.11
C ASP A 22 3.68 -9.31 -3.37
N LEU A 23 3.95 -9.24 -2.07
CA LEU A 23 3.57 -8.08 -1.26
C LEU A 23 4.43 -6.85 -1.60
N GLY A 24 5.72 -7.04 -1.88
CA GLY A 24 6.63 -6.02 -2.39
C GLY A 24 6.11 -5.38 -3.68
N GLU A 25 5.71 -6.21 -4.65
CA GLU A 25 5.15 -5.73 -5.90
C GLU A 25 3.82 -5.00 -5.69
N LEU A 26 2.94 -5.52 -4.81
CA LEU A 26 1.69 -4.84 -4.47
C LEU A 26 1.94 -3.46 -3.85
N ALA A 27 2.87 -3.35 -2.90
CA ALA A 27 3.19 -2.09 -2.26
C ALA A 27 3.75 -1.06 -3.25
N ILE A 28 4.58 -1.50 -4.21
CA ILE A 28 5.07 -0.66 -5.31
C ILE A 28 3.92 -0.20 -6.21
N ALA A 29 3.03 -1.10 -6.61
CA ALA A 29 1.89 -0.80 -7.46
C ALA A 29 0.95 0.23 -6.81
N ILE A 30 0.66 0.08 -5.51
CA ILE A 30 -0.11 1.07 -4.74
C ILE A 30 0.59 2.42 -4.75
N ALA A 31 1.89 2.46 -4.44
CA ALA A 31 2.65 3.71 -4.35
C ALA A 31 2.68 4.48 -5.69
N GLN A 32 2.77 3.77 -6.82
CA GLN A 32 2.75 4.36 -8.15
C GLN A 32 1.37 4.89 -8.54
N ALA A 33 0.31 4.16 -8.17
CA ALA A 33 -1.07 4.51 -8.49
C ALA A 33 -1.64 5.66 -7.64
N PHE A 34 -1.07 5.90 -6.47
CA PHE A 34 -1.61 6.81 -5.47
C PHE A 34 -1.47 8.29 -5.87
N ASP A 35 -2.60 9.00 -5.93
CA ASP A 35 -2.63 10.46 -6.13
C ASP A 35 -2.42 11.22 -4.81
N ALA A 36 -1.17 11.59 -4.56
CA ALA A 36 -0.75 12.27 -3.34
C ALA A 36 -1.35 13.68 -3.16
N THR A 37 -1.86 14.28 -4.24
CA THR A 37 -2.45 15.63 -4.20
C THR A 37 -3.79 15.68 -3.46
N ARG A 38 -4.37 14.51 -3.15
CA ARG A 38 -5.68 14.37 -2.49
C ARG A 38 -5.59 14.28 -0.97
N VAL A 39 -4.39 14.30 -0.40
CA VAL A 39 -4.15 14.18 1.03
C VAL A 39 -3.23 15.29 1.53
N GLU A 40 -3.49 15.78 2.73
CA GLU A 40 -2.68 16.84 3.35
C GLU A 40 -1.27 16.34 3.73
N ASN A 41 -1.15 15.05 4.07
CA ASN A 41 0.11 14.46 4.50
C ASN A 41 0.38 13.11 3.79
N PRO A 42 1.00 13.15 2.59
CA PRO A 42 1.36 11.94 1.85
C PRO A 42 2.39 11.06 2.57
N GLU A 43 3.25 11.63 3.40
CA GLU A 43 4.28 10.90 4.15
C GLU A 43 3.64 10.00 5.23
N LEU A 44 2.61 10.49 5.91
CA LEU A 44 1.85 9.71 6.88
C LEU A 44 1.14 8.53 6.21
N VAL A 45 0.60 8.72 5.00
CA VAL A 45 -0.02 7.63 4.24
C VAL A 45 1.00 6.56 3.87
N ALA A 46 2.17 6.95 3.39
CA ALA A 46 3.25 6.01 3.08
C ALA A 46 3.71 5.24 4.33
N LEU A 47 3.79 5.89 5.50
CA LEU A 47 4.13 5.23 6.76
C LEU A 47 3.07 4.21 7.20
N ILE A 48 1.79 4.53 7.01
CA ILE A 48 0.68 3.60 7.28
C ILE A 48 0.80 2.38 6.37
N LEU A 49 1.02 2.58 5.07
CA LEU A 49 1.18 1.48 4.11
C LEU A 49 2.37 0.59 4.47
N ASP A 50 3.55 1.16 4.73
CA ASP A 50 4.76 0.41 5.14
C ASP A 50 4.49 -0.46 6.38
N LYS A 51 3.96 0.16 7.45
CA LYS A 51 3.64 -0.57 8.67
C LYS A 51 2.66 -1.70 8.44
N THR A 52 1.62 -1.46 7.64
CA THR A 52 0.58 -2.48 7.40
C THR A 52 1.13 -3.63 6.56
N CYS A 53 1.96 -3.34 5.56
CA CYS A 53 2.64 -4.37 4.77
C CYS A 53 3.58 -5.22 5.64
N ARG A 54 4.40 -4.61 6.51
CA ARG A 54 5.27 -5.37 7.42
C ARG A 54 4.49 -6.30 8.34
N ARG A 55 3.33 -5.85 8.84
CA ARG A 55 2.44 -6.70 9.67
C ARG A 55 1.87 -7.88 8.87
N MET A 56 1.61 -7.69 7.58
CA MET A 56 1.21 -8.79 6.69
C MET A 56 2.35 -9.79 6.45
N VAL A 57 3.58 -9.31 6.20
CA VAL A 57 4.77 -10.19 6.10
C VAL A 57 4.94 -11.03 7.37
N ALA A 58 4.77 -10.41 8.55
CA ALA A 58 4.83 -11.08 9.84
C ALA A 58 3.59 -11.97 10.14
N ARG A 59 2.61 -12.05 9.22
CA ARG A 59 1.35 -12.78 9.36
C ARG A 59 0.59 -12.43 10.64
N GLU A 60 0.65 -11.16 11.04
CA GLU A 60 -0.06 -10.71 12.22
C GLU A 60 -1.58 -10.81 12.00
N PRO A 61 -2.35 -11.27 13.02
CA PRO A 61 -3.80 -11.32 12.93
C PRO A 61 -4.42 -9.95 12.57
N GLY A 62 -5.33 -9.95 11.60
CA GLY A 62 -6.05 -8.74 11.18
C GLY A 62 -5.27 -7.80 10.24
N SER A 63 -4.04 -8.17 9.84
CA SER A 63 -3.20 -7.34 8.96
C SER A 63 -3.78 -7.22 7.54
N GLN A 64 -4.39 -8.28 7.02
CA GLN A 64 -5.09 -8.27 5.72
C GLN A 64 -6.33 -7.37 5.76
N GLU A 65 -7.17 -7.48 6.78
CA GLU A 65 -8.35 -6.62 6.94
C GLU A 65 -7.95 -5.15 7.08
N ALA A 66 -6.85 -4.89 7.79
CA ALA A 66 -6.33 -3.53 7.94
C ALA A 66 -5.91 -2.92 6.60
N ILE A 67 -5.16 -3.65 5.74
CA ILE A 67 -4.75 -3.10 4.45
C ILE A 67 -5.95 -2.91 3.50
N VAL A 68 -6.93 -3.82 3.51
CA VAL A 68 -8.17 -3.68 2.72
C VAL A 68 -8.94 -2.43 3.16
N ARG A 69 -9.01 -2.19 4.48
CA ARG A 69 -9.64 -0.97 5.01
C ARG A 69 -8.89 0.30 4.57
N HIS A 70 -7.56 0.29 4.55
CA HIS A 70 -6.77 1.42 4.07
C HIS A 70 -7.01 1.69 2.57
N LEU A 71 -7.02 0.64 1.73
CA LEU A 71 -7.35 0.76 0.31
C LEU A 71 -8.73 1.38 0.08
N ALA A 72 -9.74 0.96 0.85
CA ALA A 72 -11.08 1.53 0.78
C ALA A 72 -11.11 3.02 1.19
N ILE A 73 -10.34 3.42 2.20
CA ILE A 73 -10.21 4.82 2.61
C ILE A 73 -9.54 5.64 1.50
N PHE A 74 -8.48 5.12 0.89
CA PHE A 74 -7.80 5.80 -0.23
C PHE A 74 -8.71 5.97 -1.44
N GLY A 75 -9.59 5.00 -1.73
CA GLY A 75 -10.64 5.15 -2.73
C GLY A 75 -11.63 6.27 -2.40
N LYS A 76 -12.10 6.34 -1.15
CA LYS A 76 -13.02 7.41 -0.69
C LYS A 76 -12.40 8.81 -0.78
N LEU A 77 -11.09 8.90 -0.57
CA LEU A 77 -10.32 10.13 -0.70
C LEU A 77 -9.92 10.44 -2.16
N ASN A 78 -10.35 9.63 -3.14
CA ASN A 78 -9.96 9.72 -4.54
C ASN A 78 -8.44 9.63 -4.78
N CYS A 79 -7.69 9.04 -3.84
CA CYS A 79 -6.26 8.77 -4.01
C CYS A 79 -6.04 7.55 -4.93
N LEU A 80 -7.03 6.67 -5.02
CA LEU A 80 -7.06 5.51 -5.90
C LEU A 80 -8.43 5.47 -6.60
N THR A 81 -8.44 5.00 -7.84
CA THR A 81 -9.68 4.75 -8.58
C THR A 81 -10.41 3.50 -8.02
N PRO A 82 -11.74 3.38 -8.23
CA PRO A 82 -12.47 2.18 -7.81
C PRO A 82 -11.89 0.88 -8.38
N ALA A 83 -11.40 0.90 -9.63
CA ALA A 83 -10.77 -0.26 -10.27
C ALA A 83 -9.47 -0.66 -9.55
N GLN A 84 -8.62 0.31 -9.20
CA GLN A 84 -7.39 0.05 -8.44
C GLN A 84 -7.67 -0.48 -7.04
N VAL A 85 -8.69 0.07 -6.35
CA VAL A 85 -9.09 -0.43 -5.02
C VAL A 85 -9.55 -1.88 -5.11
N SER A 86 -10.33 -2.24 -6.13
CA SER A 86 -10.78 -3.62 -6.35
C SER A 86 -9.58 -4.55 -6.62
N ASP A 87 -8.73 -4.20 -7.59
CA ASP A 87 -7.56 -5.02 -7.96
C ASP A 87 -6.62 -5.25 -6.76
N PHE A 88 -6.25 -4.18 -6.06
CA PHE A 88 -5.35 -4.29 -4.91
C PHE A 88 -5.98 -5.09 -3.77
N THR A 89 -7.29 -4.95 -3.52
CA THR A 89 -8.00 -5.76 -2.52
C THR A 89 -7.98 -7.25 -2.88
N ASP A 90 -8.18 -7.59 -4.16
CA ASP A 90 -8.14 -8.98 -4.63
C ASP A 90 -6.74 -9.57 -4.58
N ARG A 91 -5.69 -8.76 -4.79
CA ARG A 91 -4.29 -9.16 -4.57
C ARG A 91 -4.00 -9.44 -3.09
N VAL A 92 -4.42 -8.57 -2.18
CA VAL A 92 -4.27 -8.80 -0.72
C VAL A 92 -4.94 -10.09 -0.28
N ARG A 93 -6.18 -10.34 -0.73
CA ARG A 93 -6.94 -11.52 -0.32
C ARG A 93 -6.33 -12.83 -0.82
N ARG A 94 -5.63 -12.79 -1.96
CA ARG A 94 -4.90 -13.94 -2.51
C ARG A 94 -3.54 -14.17 -1.86
N HIS A 95 -3.02 -13.19 -1.12
CA HIS A 95 -1.73 -13.25 -0.43
C HIS A 95 -1.79 -14.00 0.92
N GLY A 96 -2.99 -14.37 1.39
CA GLY A 96 -3.22 -15.11 2.66
C GLY A 96 -2.95 -16.60 2.57
#